data_AF-A0A3L8PQ32-F1
#
_entry.id   AF-A0A3L8PQ32-F1
#
_cell.length_a   1.000
_cell.length_b   1.000
_cell.length_c   1.000
_cell.angle_alpha   90.00
_cell.angle_beta   90.00
_cell.angle_gamma   90.00
#
_symmetry.space_group_name_H-M   'P 1'
#
loop_
_entity.id
_entity.type
_entity.pdbx_description
1 polymer ?
#
loop_
_entity_poly.entity_id
_entity_poly.type
_entity_poly.pdbx_seq_one_letter_code
_entity_poly.pdbx_strand_id
1 'polypeptide(L)'
;MSLEVAVAAAMFVGVVAYAVFGGADFGSGFFDLTAGGARRGAEVRTLVDHSIGPVWEANHVWLIYVLVTWWTGFPQSFAAAMSTLVLPLLLALLGIVLRGASFAFRKYSATLGQARLFGVVFAASSVITPFFLGTVAGGIASGRVPAEGRGDLWTSWINPTSLFGGAIAVGTCAFLAGTFLTADAERGGQRRLADRLRVRSIAVGAVTGAVVLAALVPLRRDAPTLSDGLAGRASVLIVASALAGAATLVLLFGRRYVAARVTAVVAVASVITGWGVGQYPWMLVDEVTIADAAGAPATLQALLVTTGLAIVLVLPALVYLFRLTQSQEWTRH
;
A
#
# COMPACT_ATOMS: atom_id res chain seq x y z
N MET A 1 -14.07 18.96 -15.28
CA MET A 1 -14.09 17.82 -14.35
C MET A 1 -15.34 17.94 -13.52
N SER A 2 -16.24 16.95 -13.54
CA SER A 2 -17.45 16.98 -12.72
C SER A 2 -17.11 16.80 -11.24
N LEU A 3 -18.06 17.10 -10.36
CA LEU A 3 -17.84 17.17 -8.92
C LEU A 3 -17.50 15.79 -8.34
N GLU A 4 -18.23 14.77 -8.76
CA GLU A 4 -18.05 13.37 -8.40
C GLU A 4 -16.69 12.81 -8.86
N VAL A 5 -16.25 13.17 -10.07
CA VAL A 5 -14.91 12.79 -10.56
C VAL A 5 -13.82 13.49 -9.74
N ALA A 6 -14.02 14.73 -9.33
CA ALA A 6 -13.08 15.45 -8.47
C ALA A 6 -12.95 14.79 -7.08
N VAL A 7 -14.08 14.40 -6.47
CA VAL A 7 -14.09 13.70 -5.18
C VAL A 7 -13.47 12.30 -5.31
N ALA A 8 -13.80 11.55 -6.36
CA ALA A 8 -13.19 10.24 -6.62
C ALA A 8 -11.67 10.36 -6.82
N ALA A 9 -11.20 11.36 -7.56
CA ALA A 9 -9.77 11.63 -7.75
C ALA A 9 -9.09 11.99 -6.42
N ALA A 10 -9.70 12.85 -5.59
CA ALA A 10 -9.16 13.21 -4.28
C ALA A 10 -9.06 11.99 -3.34
N MET A 11 -10.12 11.18 -3.28
CA MET A 11 -10.12 9.90 -2.55
C MET A 11 -9.00 8.98 -3.06
N PHE A 12 -8.84 8.87 -4.38
CA PHE A 12 -7.86 8.00 -5.00
C PHE A 12 -6.41 8.45 -4.77
N VAL A 13 -6.16 9.76 -4.64
CA VAL A 13 -4.88 10.27 -4.15
C VAL A 13 -4.57 9.72 -2.75
N GLY A 14 -5.59 9.59 -1.89
CA GLY A 14 -5.45 8.91 -0.60
C GLY A 14 -5.04 7.44 -0.72
N VAL A 15 -5.59 6.70 -1.69
CA VAL A 15 -5.20 5.31 -1.98
C VAL A 15 -3.74 5.24 -2.43
N VAL A 16 -3.32 6.11 -3.34
CA VAL A 16 -1.92 6.20 -3.79
C VAL A 16 -0.99 6.55 -2.63
N ALA A 17 -1.35 7.54 -1.82
CA ALA A 17 -0.58 7.94 -0.65
C ALA A 17 -0.46 6.80 0.37
N TYR A 18 -1.54 6.08 0.65
CA TYR A 18 -1.51 4.92 1.53
C TYR A 18 -0.65 3.78 0.97
N ALA A 19 -0.72 3.51 -0.32
CA ALA A 19 0.11 2.49 -0.96
C ALA A 19 1.61 2.84 -0.94
N VAL A 20 1.96 4.12 -1.03
CA VAL A 20 3.35 4.59 -0.97
C VAL A 20 3.87 4.66 0.47
N PHE A 21 3.20 5.44 1.33
CA PHE A 21 3.66 5.70 2.69
C PHE A 21 3.36 4.52 3.62
N GLY A 22 2.12 4.01 3.58
CA GLY A 22 1.72 2.80 4.30
C GLY A 22 2.41 1.54 3.76
N GLY A 23 2.66 1.46 2.44
CA GLY A 23 3.34 0.30 1.86
C GLY A 23 4.79 0.13 2.33
N ALA A 24 5.55 1.21 2.44
CA ALA A 24 6.89 1.17 3.04
C ALA A 24 6.86 0.72 4.51
N ASP A 25 5.81 1.11 5.22
CA ASP A 25 5.56 0.75 6.61
C ASP A 25 5.20 -0.76 6.75
N PHE A 26 4.26 -1.29 5.99
CA PHE A 26 3.93 -2.73 6.00
C PHE A 26 5.10 -3.60 5.49
N GLY A 27 5.79 -3.18 4.43
CA GLY A 27 6.90 -3.96 3.89
C GLY A 27 8.07 -4.12 4.86
N SER A 28 8.23 -3.21 5.82
CA SER A 28 9.27 -3.33 6.83
C SER A 28 9.07 -4.54 7.75
N GLY A 29 7.81 -4.87 8.07
CA GLY A 29 7.48 -6.06 8.85
C GLY A 29 7.79 -7.34 8.09
N PHE A 30 7.76 -7.32 6.75
CA PHE A 30 8.27 -8.43 5.93
C PHE A 30 9.80 -8.58 6.07
N PHE A 31 10.55 -7.47 6.10
CA PHE A 31 11.99 -7.51 6.34
C PHE A 31 12.34 -7.95 7.77
N ASP A 32 11.53 -7.59 8.76
CA ASP A 32 11.63 -8.12 10.13
C ASP A 32 11.37 -9.64 10.17
N LEU A 33 10.29 -10.11 9.52
CA LEU A 33 9.94 -11.54 9.43
C LEU A 33 11.10 -12.37 8.88
N THR A 34 11.70 -11.86 7.81
CA THR A 34 12.75 -12.54 7.04
C THR A 34 14.16 -12.22 7.54
N ALA A 35 14.31 -11.41 8.61
CA ALA A 35 15.59 -11.07 9.21
C ALA A 35 16.25 -12.28 9.91
N GLY A 36 15.47 -13.32 10.24
CA GLY A 36 15.94 -14.54 10.86
C GLY A 36 15.99 -14.48 12.40
N GLY A 37 16.87 -15.27 13.00
CA GLY A 37 16.97 -15.43 14.46
C GLY A 37 17.32 -14.15 15.23
N ALA A 38 17.17 -14.18 16.55
CA ALA A 38 17.30 -13.01 17.44
C ALA A 38 18.61 -12.23 17.23
N ARG A 39 19.75 -12.91 17.04
CA ARG A 39 21.07 -12.28 16.86
C ARG A 39 21.29 -11.69 15.46
N ARG A 40 20.92 -12.43 14.41
CA ARG A 40 21.19 -12.03 13.00
C ARG A 40 20.21 -10.97 12.50
N GLY A 41 19.00 -10.95 13.05
CA GLY A 41 17.96 -9.99 12.70
C GLY A 41 17.88 -8.76 13.61
N ALA A 42 18.68 -8.68 14.68
CA ALA A 42 18.66 -7.54 15.61
C ALA A 42 18.92 -6.21 14.90
N GLU A 43 19.96 -6.14 14.07
CA GLU A 43 20.32 -4.92 13.32
C GLU A 43 19.16 -4.43 12.42
N VAL A 44 18.50 -5.36 11.72
CA VAL A 44 17.35 -5.05 10.85
C VAL A 44 16.16 -4.57 11.68
N ARG A 45 15.86 -5.25 12.79
CA ARG A 45 14.75 -4.90 13.69
C ARG A 45 14.92 -3.52 14.30
N THR A 46 16.12 -3.21 14.78
CA THR A 46 16.43 -1.88 15.34
C THR A 46 16.29 -0.79 14.28
N LEU A 47 16.76 -1.04 13.05
CA LEU A 47 16.60 -0.10 11.94
C LEU A 47 15.11 0.11 11.58
N VAL A 48 14.34 -0.97 11.51
CA VAL A 48 12.89 -0.94 11.24
C VAL A 48 12.18 -0.11 12.31
N ASP A 49 12.41 -0.42 13.60
CA ASP A 49 11.78 0.28 14.71
C ASP A 49 12.08 1.79 14.67
N HIS A 50 13.33 2.16 14.36
CA HIS A 50 13.73 3.57 14.37
C HIS A 50 13.21 4.35 13.15
N SER A 51 13.19 3.72 11.98
CA SER A 51 12.77 4.37 10.73
C SER A 51 11.25 4.55 10.65
N ILE A 52 10.48 3.70 11.34
CA ILE A 52 9.04 3.56 11.11
C ILE A 52 8.19 3.96 12.29
N GLY A 53 8.68 3.76 13.52
CA GLY A 53 7.96 4.13 14.74
C GLY A 53 7.29 5.52 14.69
N PRO A 54 7.96 6.58 14.19
CA PRO A 54 7.36 7.93 14.15
C PRO A 54 6.28 8.14 13.08
N VAL A 55 6.26 7.33 12.01
CA VAL A 55 5.43 7.59 10.82
C VAL A 55 4.25 6.61 10.68
N TRP A 56 4.26 5.50 11.40
CA TRP A 56 3.23 4.46 11.26
C TRP A 56 1.81 4.97 11.61
N GLU A 57 1.67 5.78 12.68
CA GLU A 57 0.37 6.36 13.08
C GLU A 57 -0.13 7.32 12.01
N ALA A 58 0.76 8.16 11.48
CA ALA A 58 0.45 9.12 10.43
C ALA A 58 -0.01 8.43 9.13
N ASN A 59 0.52 7.24 8.82
CA ASN A 59 0.15 6.52 7.61
C ASN A 59 -1.28 6.00 7.62
N HIS A 60 -1.85 5.66 8.78
CA HIS A 60 -3.23 5.15 8.85
C HIS A 60 -4.28 6.24 8.57
N VAL A 61 -3.92 7.51 8.71
CA VAL A 61 -4.79 8.65 8.37
C VAL A 61 -5.26 8.57 6.92
N TRP A 62 -4.40 8.13 5.99
CA TRP A 62 -4.76 7.98 4.59
C TRP A 62 -5.86 6.93 4.37
N LEU A 63 -5.78 5.79 5.07
CA LEU A 63 -6.80 4.75 4.96
C LEU A 63 -8.14 5.24 5.51
N ILE A 64 -8.14 5.90 6.66
CA ILE A 64 -9.37 6.47 7.24
C ILE A 64 -9.95 7.55 6.32
N TYR A 65 -9.10 8.42 5.76
CA TYR A 65 -9.52 9.41 4.76
C TYR A 65 -10.22 8.77 3.56
N VAL A 66 -9.65 7.69 3.00
CA VAL A 66 -10.25 6.96 1.88
C VAL A 66 -11.62 6.38 2.29
N LEU A 67 -11.69 5.69 3.43
CA LEU A 67 -12.92 5.04 3.88
C LEU A 67 -14.04 6.06 4.18
N VAL A 68 -13.73 7.16 4.85
CA VAL A 68 -14.69 8.21 5.18
C VAL A 68 -15.16 8.94 3.93
N THR A 69 -14.25 9.26 3.02
CA THR A 69 -14.59 9.92 1.74
C THR A 69 -15.43 9.00 0.86
N TRP A 70 -15.09 7.71 0.80
CA TRP A 70 -15.85 6.71 0.06
C TRP A 70 -17.26 6.57 0.63
N TRP A 71 -17.39 6.36 1.93
CA TRP A 71 -18.67 6.22 2.61
C TRP A 71 -19.57 7.45 2.43
N THR A 72 -18.99 8.64 2.58
CA THR A 72 -19.74 9.90 2.55
C THR A 72 -20.09 10.32 1.11
N GLY A 73 -19.16 10.11 0.17
CA GLY A 73 -19.30 10.57 -1.22
C GLY A 73 -20.02 9.56 -2.12
N PHE A 74 -19.85 8.26 -1.88
CA PHE A 74 -20.40 7.20 -2.72
C PHE A 74 -21.01 6.06 -1.89
N PRO A 75 -22.05 6.35 -1.08
CA PRO A 75 -22.53 5.47 -0.01
C PRO A 75 -23.02 4.11 -0.52
N GLN A 76 -23.68 4.05 -1.67
CA GLN A 76 -24.16 2.78 -2.24
C GLN A 76 -23.01 1.84 -2.59
N SER A 77 -22.01 2.34 -3.33
CA SER A 77 -20.82 1.55 -3.68
C SER A 77 -20.02 1.13 -2.45
N PHE A 78 -19.95 1.99 -1.42
CA PHE A 78 -19.31 1.66 -0.15
C PHE A 78 -20.04 0.52 0.57
N ALA A 79 -21.37 0.60 0.68
CA ALA A 79 -22.17 -0.43 1.32
C ALA A 79 -22.08 -1.78 0.59
N ALA A 80 -22.10 -1.76 -0.75
CA ALA A 80 -21.92 -2.93 -1.59
C ALA A 80 -20.56 -3.61 -1.37
N ALA A 81 -19.47 -2.82 -1.36
CA ALA A 81 -18.12 -3.33 -1.13
C ALA A 81 -17.95 -3.86 0.31
N MET A 82 -18.42 -3.12 1.32
CA MET A 82 -18.29 -3.52 2.73
C MET A 82 -19.08 -4.79 3.05
N SER A 83 -20.26 -4.97 2.46
CA SER A 83 -21.08 -6.17 2.66
C SER A 83 -20.53 -7.39 1.92
N THR A 84 -20.07 -7.22 0.68
CA THR A 84 -19.57 -8.32 -0.15
C THR A 84 -18.17 -8.77 0.27
N LEU A 85 -17.28 -7.83 0.58
CA LEU A 85 -15.87 -8.07 0.90
C LEU A 85 -15.59 -8.01 2.40
N VAL A 86 -16.61 -8.28 3.23
CA VAL A 86 -16.49 -8.20 4.69
C VAL A 86 -15.38 -9.10 5.23
N LEU A 87 -15.21 -10.31 4.71
CA LEU A 87 -14.18 -11.25 5.18
C LEU A 87 -12.75 -10.73 4.97
N PRO A 88 -12.31 -10.37 3.75
CA PRO A 88 -10.97 -9.84 3.56
C PRO A 88 -10.79 -8.49 4.28
N LEU A 89 -11.82 -7.63 4.35
CA LEU A 89 -11.74 -6.37 5.10
C LEU A 89 -11.54 -6.60 6.61
N LEU A 90 -12.24 -7.56 7.21
CA LEU A 90 -12.04 -7.93 8.62
C LEU A 90 -10.65 -8.53 8.87
N LEU A 91 -10.13 -9.32 7.94
CA LEU A 91 -8.78 -9.87 8.05
C LEU A 91 -7.70 -8.79 7.91
N ALA A 92 -7.92 -7.81 7.03
CA ALA A 92 -7.08 -6.61 6.94
C ALA A 92 -7.13 -5.79 8.24
N LEU A 93 -8.33 -5.56 8.79
CA LEU A 93 -8.52 -4.87 10.06
C LEU A 93 -7.83 -5.59 11.22
N LEU A 94 -7.99 -6.92 11.30
CA LEU A 94 -7.32 -7.74 12.30
C LEU A 94 -5.80 -7.58 12.19
N GLY A 95 -5.25 -7.56 10.97
CA GLY A 95 -3.85 -7.25 10.72
C GLY A 95 -3.45 -5.88 11.31
N ILE A 96 -4.19 -4.83 11.00
CA ILE A 96 -3.92 -3.46 11.51
C ILE A 96 -3.92 -3.43 13.05
N VAL A 97 -4.94 -4.04 13.68
CA VAL A 97 -5.07 -4.08 15.15
C VAL A 97 -3.93 -4.86 15.80
N LEU A 98 -3.64 -6.06 15.30
CA LEU A 98 -2.53 -6.90 15.78
C LEU A 98 -1.19 -6.20 15.65
N ARG A 99 -1.01 -5.42 14.57
CA ARG A 99 0.20 -4.64 14.33
C ARG A 99 0.37 -3.52 15.35
N GLY A 100 -0.66 -2.72 15.57
CA GLY A 100 -0.65 -1.64 16.57
C GLY A 100 -0.44 -2.16 17.99
N ALA A 101 -1.12 -3.25 18.34
CA ALA A 101 -0.92 -3.95 19.61
C ALA A 101 0.53 -4.44 19.75
N SER A 102 1.09 -5.06 18.72
CA SER A 102 2.46 -5.57 18.76
C SER A 102 3.49 -4.44 18.92
N PHE A 103 3.31 -3.30 18.24
CA PHE A 103 4.18 -2.14 18.42
C PHE A 103 4.14 -1.59 19.84
N ALA A 104 2.95 -1.46 20.42
CA ALA A 104 2.78 -0.98 21.80
C ALA A 104 3.39 -1.97 22.81
N PHE A 105 2.99 -3.24 22.75
CA PHE A 105 3.40 -4.24 23.74
C PHE A 105 4.85 -4.68 23.62
N ARG A 106 5.47 -4.59 22.43
CA ARG A 106 6.90 -4.89 22.25
C ARG A 106 7.80 -3.96 23.06
N LYS A 107 7.38 -2.72 23.35
CA LYS A 107 8.13 -1.79 24.22
C LYS A 107 8.06 -2.18 25.71
N TYR A 108 7.06 -2.98 26.09
CA TYR A 108 6.83 -3.41 27.48
C TYR A 108 7.08 -4.91 27.70
N SER A 109 7.68 -5.61 26.72
CA SER A 109 7.92 -7.05 26.84
C SER A 109 8.99 -7.34 27.90
N ALA A 110 8.61 -8.05 28.96
CA ALA A 110 9.49 -8.39 30.08
C ALA A 110 10.37 -9.63 29.79
N THR A 111 10.01 -10.45 28.80
CA THR A 111 10.70 -11.70 28.47
C THR A 111 11.05 -11.81 26.98
N LEU A 112 12.15 -12.52 26.69
CA LEU A 112 12.59 -12.80 25.31
C LEU A 112 11.54 -13.60 24.51
N GLY A 113 10.74 -14.44 25.18
CA GLY A 113 9.65 -15.18 24.55
C GLY A 113 8.51 -14.28 24.09
N GLN A 114 8.10 -13.31 24.92
CA GLN A 114 7.08 -12.31 24.56
C GLN A 114 7.56 -11.39 23.44
N ALA A 115 8.81 -10.92 23.50
CA ALA A 115 9.40 -10.12 22.42
C ALA A 115 9.39 -10.87 21.07
N ARG A 116 9.62 -12.18 21.11
CA ARG A 116 9.57 -13.04 19.91
C ARG A 116 8.15 -13.23 19.39
N LEU A 117 7.19 -13.47 20.28
CA LEU A 117 5.78 -13.59 19.91
C LEU A 117 5.28 -12.31 19.25
N PHE A 118 5.51 -11.15 19.87
CA PHE A 118 5.11 -9.86 19.30
C PHE A 118 5.84 -9.55 17.99
N GLY A 119 7.10 -9.97 17.85
CA GLY A 119 7.81 -9.89 16.57
C GLY A 119 7.15 -10.73 15.47
N VAL A 120 6.73 -11.97 15.78
CA VAL A 120 6.02 -12.83 14.82
C VAL A 120 4.64 -12.27 14.47
N VAL A 121 3.89 -11.77 15.45
CA VAL A 121 2.57 -11.17 15.23
C VAL A 121 2.70 -9.89 14.39
N PHE A 122 3.68 -9.04 14.68
CA PHE A 122 4.00 -7.84 13.88
C PHE A 122 4.33 -8.20 12.44
N ALA A 123 5.18 -9.20 12.26
CA ALA A 123 5.62 -9.66 10.97
C ALA A 123 4.47 -10.29 10.13
N ALA A 124 3.64 -11.13 10.75
CA ALA A 124 2.49 -11.75 10.10
C ALA A 124 1.41 -10.73 9.74
N SER A 125 1.07 -9.83 10.66
CA SER A 125 0.10 -8.76 10.42
C SER A 125 0.52 -7.80 9.30
N SER A 126 1.83 -7.60 9.14
CA SER A 126 2.41 -6.78 8.08
C SER A 126 2.33 -7.40 6.68
N VAL A 127 2.06 -8.70 6.57
CA VAL A 127 1.77 -9.39 5.30
C VAL A 127 0.27 -9.53 5.10
N ILE A 128 -0.47 -9.90 6.16
CA ILE A 128 -1.93 -10.09 6.14
C ILE A 128 -2.63 -8.83 5.64
N THR A 129 -2.31 -7.67 6.21
CA THR A 129 -3.00 -6.41 5.89
C THR A 129 -2.91 -6.05 4.40
N PRO A 130 -1.72 -5.86 3.81
CA PRO A 130 -1.62 -5.53 2.39
C PRO A 130 -2.13 -6.65 1.48
N PHE A 131 -1.99 -7.92 1.88
CA PHE A 131 -2.55 -9.03 1.10
C PHE A 131 -4.07 -8.89 0.96
N PHE A 132 -4.80 -8.74 2.07
CA PHE A 132 -6.25 -8.66 2.02
C PHE A 132 -6.77 -7.33 1.45
N LEU A 133 -6.05 -6.22 1.62
CA LEU A 133 -6.39 -4.98 0.91
C LEU A 133 -6.19 -5.12 -0.60
N GLY A 134 -5.14 -5.84 -1.03
CA GLY A 134 -4.92 -6.16 -2.44
C GLY A 134 -5.96 -7.14 -3.01
N THR A 135 -6.45 -8.10 -2.22
CA THR A 135 -7.55 -8.98 -2.66
C THR A 135 -8.86 -8.22 -2.78
N VAL A 136 -9.13 -7.24 -1.89
CA VAL A 136 -10.28 -6.32 -2.02
C VAL A 136 -10.20 -5.54 -3.33
N ALA A 137 -9.04 -4.94 -3.63
CA ALA A 137 -8.83 -4.23 -4.88
C ALA A 137 -9.01 -5.14 -6.10
N GLY A 138 -8.50 -6.37 -6.06
CA GLY A 138 -8.69 -7.34 -7.14
C GLY A 138 -10.12 -7.86 -7.28
N GLY A 139 -10.88 -7.96 -6.18
CA GLY A 139 -12.29 -8.33 -6.20
C GLY A 139 -13.15 -7.26 -6.86
N ILE A 140 -12.89 -5.99 -6.53
CA ILE A 140 -13.51 -4.83 -7.20
C ILE A 140 -13.11 -4.79 -8.67
N ALA A 141 -11.82 -4.95 -8.97
CA ALA A 141 -11.28 -4.88 -10.32
C ALA A 141 -11.79 -5.97 -11.26
N SER A 142 -12.18 -7.13 -10.71
CA SER A 142 -12.72 -8.25 -11.47
C SER A 142 -14.25 -8.27 -11.55
N GLY A 143 -14.91 -7.18 -11.15
CA GLY A 143 -16.37 -7.03 -11.28
C GLY A 143 -17.18 -7.97 -10.40
N ARG A 144 -16.63 -8.40 -9.25
CA ARG A 144 -17.28 -9.37 -8.34
C ARG A 144 -18.03 -8.73 -7.18
N VAL A 145 -18.21 -7.42 -7.21
CA VAL A 145 -18.92 -6.67 -6.18
C VAL A 145 -20.20 -6.11 -6.78
N PRO A 146 -21.35 -6.80 -6.63
CA PRO A 146 -22.61 -6.36 -7.19
C PRO A 146 -23.04 -5.01 -6.61
N ALA A 147 -23.64 -4.14 -7.42
CA ALA A 147 -24.08 -2.81 -6.97
C ALA A 147 -25.11 -2.84 -5.82
N GLU A 148 -25.95 -3.88 -5.78
CA GLU A 148 -26.93 -4.11 -4.71
C GLU A 148 -26.31 -4.60 -3.39
N GLY A 149 -25.01 -4.93 -3.42
CA GLY A 149 -24.36 -5.73 -2.39
C GLY A 149 -24.74 -7.21 -2.48
N ARG A 150 -24.47 -7.98 -1.42
CA ARG A 150 -24.80 -9.42 -1.32
C ARG A 150 -24.02 -10.33 -2.28
N GLY A 151 -22.83 -9.93 -2.72
CA GLY A 151 -21.93 -10.87 -3.40
C GLY A 151 -21.52 -12.03 -2.48
N ASP A 152 -21.04 -13.12 -3.07
CA ASP A 152 -20.64 -14.30 -2.30
C ASP A 152 -19.40 -14.01 -1.44
N LEU A 153 -19.45 -14.41 -0.17
CA LEU A 153 -18.45 -14.05 0.84
C LEU A 153 -17.04 -14.59 0.54
N TRP A 154 -16.92 -15.62 -0.30
CA TRP A 154 -15.66 -16.33 -0.55
C TRP A 154 -15.14 -16.06 -1.96
N THR A 155 -15.94 -16.35 -2.97
CA THR A 155 -15.56 -16.25 -4.39
C THR A 155 -15.33 -14.81 -4.85
N SER A 156 -15.92 -13.82 -4.15
CA SER A 156 -15.69 -12.40 -4.44
C SER A 156 -14.24 -11.96 -4.26
N TRP A 157 -13.44 -12.67 -3.45
CA TRP A 157 -12.03 -12.36 -3.22
C TRP A 157 -11.08 -13.57 -3.33
N ILE A 158 -11.60 -14.80 -3.38
CA ILE A 158 -10.83 -16.00 -3.71
C ILE A 158 -10.98 -16.29 -5.20
N ASN A 159 -10.23 -15.53 -6.00
CA ASN A 159 -10.14 -15.69 -7.44
C ASN A 159 -8.73 -15.29 -7.91
N PRO A 160 -8.30 -15.71 -9.10
CA PRO A 160 -6.96 -15.43 -9.58
C PRO A 160 -6.60 -13.95 -9.51
N THR A 161 -7.45 -13.04 -9.99
CA THR A 161 -7.16 -11.60 -9.97
C THR A 161 -6.95 -11.07 -8.56
N SER A 162 -7.80 -11.47 -7.62
CA SER A 162 -7.73 -11.04 -6.22
C SER A 162 -6.50 -11.58 -5.50
N LEU A 163 -6.18 -12.86 -5.69
CA LEU A 163 -4.99 -13.48 -5.09
C LEU A 163 -3.70 -12.87 -5.63
N PHE A 164 -3.63 -12.61 -6.95
CA PHE A 164 -2.52 -11.86 -7.53
C PHE A 164 -2.48 -10.42 -7.04
N GLY A 165 -3.62 -9.74 -6.90
CA GLY A 165 -3.72 -8.39 -6.32
C GLY A 165 -3.14 -8.33 -4.91
N GLY A 166 -3.48 -9.30 -4.06
CA GLY A 166 -2.90 -9.45 -2.72
C GLY A 166 -1.40 -9.71 -2.74
N ALA A 167 -0.94 -10.64 -3.58
CA ALA A 167 0.49 -10.96 -3.70
C ALA A 167 1.31 -9.76 -4.22
N ILE A 168 0.78 -9.02 -5.20
CA ILE A 168 1.38 -7.79 -5.74
C ILE A 168 1.41 -6.71 -4.66
N ALA A 169 0.35 -6.54 -3.88
CA ALA A 169 0.32 -5.57 -2.79
C ALA A 169 1.42 -5.86 -1.75
N VAL A 170 1.56 -7.12 -1.30
CA VAL A 170 2.64 -7.54 -0.40
C VAL A 170 4.02 -7.30 -1.03
N GLY A 171 4.22 -7.74 -2.27
CA GLY A 171 5.51 -7.59 -2.98
C GLY A 171 5.90 -6.13 -3.17
N THR A 172 4.92 -5.28 -3.50
CA THR A 172 5.11 -3.83 -3.68
C THR A 172 5.46 -3.15 -2.35
N CYS A 173 4.78 -3.52 -1.26
CA CYS A 173 5.12 -3.06 0.08
C CYS A 173 6.57 -3.45 0.43
N ALA A 174 6.92 -4.72 0.25
CA ALA A 174 8.26 -5.22 0.53
C ALA A 174 9.32 -4.53 -0.36
N PHE A 175 9.05 -4.32 -1.64
CA PHE A 175 9.95 -3.61 -2.55
C PHE A 175 10.21 -2.16 -2.11
N LEU A 176 9.16 -1.41 -1.73
CA LEU A 176 9.29 -0.06 -1.19
C LEU A 176 10.11 -0.06 0.10
N ALA A 177 9.72 -0.88 1.06
CA ALA A 177 10.37 -0.95 2.36
C ALA A 177 11.85 -1.33 2.23
N GLY A 178 12.19 -2.32 1.42
CA GLY A 178 13.57 -2.73 1.18
C GLY A 178 14.41 -1.59 0.61
N THR A 179 13.86 -0.83 -0.34
CA THR A 179 14.53 0.32 -0.94
C THR A 179 14.76 1.44 0.08
N PHE A 180 13.77 1.74 0.92
CA PHE A 180 13.86 2.77 1.95
C PHE A 180 14.83 2.35 3.07
N LEU A 181 14.69 1.14 3.62
CA LEU A 181 15.58 0.61 4.66
C LEU A 181 17.02 0.53 4.18
N THR A 182 17.27 0.18 2.90
CA THR A 182 18.64 0.18 2.35
C THR A 182 19.24 1.59 2.37
N ALA A 183 18.47 2.60 1.96
CA ALA A 183 18.93 3.98 1.97
C ALA A 183 19.13 4.53 3.38
N ASP A 184 18.25 4.16 4.31
CA ASP A 184 18.30 4.62 5.71
C ASP A 184 19.46 3.94 6.46
N ALA A 185 19.75 2.67 6.17
CA ALA A 185 20.96 1.98 6.66
C ALA A 185 22.25 2.65 6.18
N GLU A 186 22.33 3.05 4.91
CA GLU A 186 23.50 3.78 4.39
C GLU A 186 23.62 5.16 5.05
N ARG A 187 22.51 5.87 5.22
CA ARG A 187 22.47 7.19 5.88
C ARG A 187 22.95 7.12 7.32
N GLY A 188 22.56 6.07 8.05
CA GLY A 188 23.02 5.78 9.41
C GLY A 188 24.45 5.24 9.51
N GLY A 189 25.21 5.18 8.40
CA GLY A 189 26.59 4.69 8.38
C GLY A 189 26.75 3.16 8.45
N GLN A 190 25.65 2.40 8.43
CA GLN A 190 25.64 0.95 8.55
C GLN A 190 25.85 0.25 7.20
N ARG A 191 26.97 0.54 6.52
CA ARG A 191 27.26 0.07 5.14
C ARG A 191 27.10 -1.45 4.93
N ARG A 192 27.50 -2.25 5.92
CA ARG A 192 27.36 -3.72 5.85
C ARG A 192 25.89 -4.16 5.87
N LEU A 193 25.05 -3.47 6.64
CA LEU A 193 23.62 -3.73 6.69
C LEU A 193 22.95 -3.27 5.38
N ALA A 194 23.33 -2.10 4.87
CA ALA A 194 22.86 -1.58 3.59
C ALA A 194 23.17 -2.55 2.44
N ASP A 195 24.40 -3.09 2.36
CA ASP A 195 24.77 -4.07 1.34
C ASP A 195 23.94 -5.37 1.43
N ARG A 196 23.61 -5.83 2.65
CA ARG A 196 22.77 -7.01 2.89
C ARG A 196 21.31 -6.76 2.47
N LEU A 197 20.77 -5.60 2.84
CA LEU A 197 19.41 -5.19 2.50
C LEU A 197 19.27 -4.93 1.00
N ARG A 198 20.29 -4.38 0.34
CA ARG A 198 20.33 -4.16 -1.11
C ARG A 198 20.07 -5.46 -1.87
N VAL A 199 20.85 -6.51 -1.58
CA VAL A 199 20.74 -7.79 -2.30
C VAL A 199 19.33 -8.39 -2.12
N ARG A 200 18.79 -8.34 -0.90
CA ARG A 200 17.43 -8.78 -0.62
C ARG A 200 16.38 -7.94 -1.34
N SER A 201 16.54 -6.62 -1.36
CA SER A 201 15.60 -5.69 -2.02
C SER A 201 15.58 -5.89 -3.53
N ILE A 202 16.73 -6.16 -4.15
CA ILE A 202 16.81 -6.51 -5.57
C ILE A 202 16.08 -7.82 -5.85
N ALA A 203 16.31 -8.85 -5.02
CA ALA A 203 15.62 -10.13 -5.17
C ALA A 203 14.09 -9.98 -5.01
N VAL A 204 13.64 -9.26 -3.98
CA VAL A 204 12.22 -8.97 -3.74
C VAL A 204 11.62 -8.20 -4.91
N GLY A 205 12.31 -7.18 -5.43
CA GLY A 205 11.83 -6.42 -6.59
C GLY A 205 11.77 -7.26 -7.87
N ALA A 206 12.75 -8.13 -8.12
CA ALA A 206 12.73 -9.05 -9.25
C ALA A 206 11.58 -10.07 -9.16
N VAL A 207 11.37 -10.67 -7.98
CA VAL A 207 10.25 -11.59 -7.73
C VAL A 207 8.91 -10.87 -7.87
N THR A 208 8.79 -9.66 -7.32
CA THR A 208 7.56 -8.85 -7.43
C THR A 208 7.27 -8.52 -8.90
N GLY A 209 8.29 -8.14 -9.68
CA GLY A 209 8.15 -7.92 -11.12
C GLY A 209 7.69 -9.18 -11.86
N ALA A 210 8.26 -10.35 -11.53
CA ALA A 210 7.83 -11.62 -12.10
C ALA A 210 6.36 -11.96 -11.75
N VAL A 211 5.94 -11.70 -10.50
CA VAL A 211 4.55 -11.89 -10.07
C VAL A 211 3.60 -10.96 -10.82
N VAL A 212 3.97 -9.68 -11.01
CA VAL A 212 3.18 -8.72 -11.80
C VAL A 212 3.03 -9.18 -13.25
N LEU A 213 4.11 -9.67 -13.87
CA LEU A 213 4.06 -10.22 -15.23
C LEU A 213 3.19 -11.48 -15.30
N ALA A 214 3.30 -12.37 -14.31
CA ALA A 214 2.47 -13.57 -14.22
C ALA A 214 0.98 -13.23 -14.05
N ALA A 215 0.66 -12.15 -13.32
CA ALA A 215 -0.71 -11.69 -13.10
C ALA A 215 -1.41 -11.21 -14.37
N LEU A 216 -0.67 -10.81 -15.43
CA LEU A 216 -1.27 -10.38 -16.69
C LEU A 216 -2.09 -11.50 -17.37
N VAL A 217 -1.74 -12.77 -17.14
CA VAL A 217 -2.44 -13.92 -17.73
C VAL A 217 -3.85 -14.10 -17.14
N PRO A 218 -4.02 -14.29 -15.81
CA PRO A 218 -5.35 -14.37 -15.21
C PRO A 218 -6.13 -13.07 -15.37
N LEU A 219 -5.48 -11.90 -15.28
CA LEU A 219 -6.15 -10.61 -15.39
C LEU A 219 -6.90 -10.45 -16.72
N ARG A 220 -6.31 -10.91 -17.84
CA ARG A 220 -6.95 -10.88 -19.17
C ARG A 220 -8.24 -11.70 -19.25
N ARG A 221 -8.35 -12.78 -18.48
CA ARG A 221 -9.52 -13.67 -18.49
C ARG A 221 -10.56 -13.28 -17.46
N ASP A 222 -10.08 -12.81 -16.32
CA ASP A 222 -10.87 -12.68 -15.10
C ASP A 222 -11.28 -11.22 -14.80
N ALA A 223 -10.62 -10.25 -15.44
CA ALA A 223 -10.92 -8.82 -15.34
C ALA A 223 -10.67 -8.11 -16.70
N PRO A 224 -11.44 -8.42 -17.76
CA PRO A 224 -11.21 -7.91 -19.11
C PRO A 224 -11.26 -6.37 -19.17
N THR A 225 -12.24 -5.74 -18.50
CA THR A 225 -12.38 -4.28 -18.45
C THR A 225 -11.12 -3.59 -17.89
N LEU A 226 -10.55 -4.13 -16.81
CA LEU A 226 -9.28 -3.62 -16.28
C LEU A 226 -8.12 -3.91 -17.23
N SER A 227 -8.01 -5.13 -17.75
CA SER A 227 -6.94 -5.53 -18.66
C SER A 227 -6.87 -4.62 -19.89
N ASP A 228 -8.01 -4.34 -20.52
CA ASP A 228 -8.09 -3.47 -21.70
C ASP A 228 -7.77 -2.02 -21.34
N GLY A 229 -8.22 -1.57 -20.16
CA GLY A 229 -7.85 -0.27 -19.62
C GLY A 229 -6.35 -0.11 -19.38
N LEU A 230 -5.69 -1.15 -18.85
CA LEU A 230 -4.24 -1.19 -18.63
C LEU A 230 -3.45 -1.21 -19.94
N ALA A 231 -3.95 -1.94 -20.96
CA ALA A 231 -3.32 -2.01 -22.28
C ALA A 231 -3.55 -0.74 -23.12
N GLY A 232 -4.68 -0.05 -22.91
CA GLY A 232 -5.04 1.19 -23.60
C GLY A 232 -4.61 2.43 -22.83
N ARG A 233 -5.58 3.06 -22.15
CA ARG A 233 -5.44 4.38 -21.51
C ARG A 233 -4.40 4.46 -20.38
N ALA A 234 -4.19 3.38 -19.62
CA ALA A 234 -3.22 3.36 -18.54
C ALA A 234 -1.83 2.82 -18.96
N SER A 235 -1.65 2.48 -20.25
CA SER A 235 -0.41 1.88 -20.76
C SER A 235 0.83 2.73 -20.45
N VAL A 236 0.74 4.05 -20.60
CA VAL A 236 1.84 4.98 -20.27
C VAL A 236 2.23 4.87 -18.79
N LEU A 237 1.26 4.74 -17.88
CA LEU A 237 1.52 4.60 -16.44
C LEU A 237 2.12 3.23 -16.10
N ILE A 238 1.68 2.17 -16.79
CA ILE A 238 2.25 0.83 -16.60
C ILE A 238 3.69 0.75 -17.13
N VAL A 239 3.96 1.34 -18.30
CA VAL A 239 5.33 1.47 -18.84
C VAL A 239 6.20 2.33 -17.92
N ALA A 240 5.69 3.47 -17.45
CA ALA A 240 6.40 4.31 -16.49
C ALA A 240 6.72 3.55 -15.20
N SER A 241 5.78 2.75 -14.69
CA SER A 241 6.00 1.90 -13.51
C SER A 241 7.09 0.86 -13.76
N ALA A 242 7.04 0.15 -14.89
CA ALA A 242 8.02 -0.86 -15.24
C ALA A 242 9.43 -0.26 -15.40
N LEU A 243 9.56 0.88 -16.09
CA LEU A 243 10.82 1.60 -16.27
C LEU A 243 11.35 2.13 -14.92
N ALA A 244 10.49 2.70 -14.07
CA ALA A 244 10.88 3.19 -12.75
C ALA A 244 11.26 2.04 -11.80
N GLY A 245 10.58 0.90 -11.88
CA GLY A 245 10.92 -0.33 -11.17
C GLY A 245 12.28 -0.86 -11.58
N ALA A 246 12.52 -1.00 -12.89
CA ALA A 246 13.81 -1.41 -13.43
C ALA A 246 14.93 -0.42 -13.06
N ALA A 247 14.68 0.88 -13.17
CA ALA A 247 15.61 1.93 -12.75
C ALA A 247 15.96 1.81 -11.26
N THR A 248 14.97 1.51 -10.41
CA THR A 248 15.22 1.26 -8.98
C THR A 248 16.17 0.11 -8.76
N LEU A 249 15.98 -1.01 -9.46
CA LEU A 249 16.87 -2.18 -9.34
C LEU A 249 18.30 -1.86 -9.80
N VAL A 250 18.44 -1.14 -10.91
CA VAL A 250 19.74 -0.69 -11.43
C VAL A 250 20.42 0.28 -10.45
N LEU A 251 19.67 1.24 -9.89
CA LEU A 251 20.18 2.21 -8.94
C LEU A 251 20.57 1.56 -7.61
N LEU A 252 19.79 0.58 -7.12
CA LEU A 252 20.15 -0.24 -5.97
C LEU A 252 21.47 -0.97 -6.25
N PHE A 253 21.60 -1.63 -7.40
CA PHE A 253 22.82 -2.34 -7.80
C PHE A 253 24.03 -1.39 -7.85
N GLY A 254 23.85 -0.20 -8.42
CA GLY A 254 24.85 0.86 -8.49
C GLY A 254 25.06 1.66 -7.19
N ARG A 255 24.48 1.22 -6.06
CA ARG A 255 24.58 1.85 -4.73
C ARG A 255 24.08 3.30 -4.65
N ARG A 256 23.20 3.72 -5.58
CA ARG A 256 22.60 5.07 -5.62
C ARG A 256 21.25 5.10 -4.89
N TYR A 257 21.28 4.89 -3.58
CA TYR A 257 20.08 4.60 -2.79
C TYR A 257 19.06 5.75 -2.69
N VAL A 258 19.50 7.01 -2.70
CA VAL A 258 18.58 8.17 -2.66
C VAL A 258 17.76 8.26 -3.94
N ALA A 259 18.41 8.11 -5.09
CA ALA A 259 17.72 8.09 -6.38
C ALA A 259 16.78 6.87 -6.49
N ALA A 260 17.21 5.70 -5.96
CA ALA A 260 16.39 4.50 -5.93
C ALA A 260 15.07 4.69 -5.18
N ARG A 261 15.04 5.48 -4.08
CA ARG A 261 13.79 5.79 -3.35
C ARG A 261 12.80 6.55 -4.24
N VAL A 262 13.27 7.55 -4.99
CA VAL A 262 12.42 8.34 -5.88
C VAL A 262 11.83 7.45 -6.97
N THR A 263 12.65 6.64 -7.63
CA THR A 263 12.18 5.74 -8.68
C THR A 263 11.25 4.65 -8.13
N ALA A 264 11.46 4.18 -6.90
CA ALA A 264 10.56 3.21 -6.26
C ALA A 264 9.18 3.83 -5.97
N VAL A 265 9.14 5.06 -5.46
CA VAL A 265 7.89 5.80 -5.24
C VAL A 265 7.17 6.02 -6.57
N VAL A 266 7.88 6.45 -7.62
CA VAL A 266 7.30 6.62 -8.96
C VAL A 266 6.77 5.29 -9.49
N ALA A 267 7.49 4.18 -9.30
CA ALA A 267 7.03 2.87 -9.74
C ALA A 267 5.70 2.48 -9.08
N VAL A 268 5.61 2.60 -7.75
CA VAL A 268 4.40 2.24 -7.01
C VAL A 268 3.26 3.21 -7.28
N ALA A 269 3.51 4.52 -7.25
CA ALA A 269 2.49 5.50 -7.56
C ALA A 269 1.94 5.30 -8.98
N SER A 270 2.79 4.98 -9.95
CA SER A 270 2.37 4.76 -11.34
C SER A 270 1.57 3.48 -11.51
N VAL A 271 1.91 2.36 -10.85
CA VAL A 271 1.10 1.13 -10.98
C VAL A 271 -0.25 1.26 -10.30
N ILE A 272 -0.31 1.86 -9.10
CA ILE A 272 -1.59 2.11 -8.42
C ILE A 272 -2.42 3.08 -9.25
N THR A 273 -1.82 4.17 -9.75
CA THR A 273 -2.54 5.11 -10.61
C THR A 273 -3.01 4.46 -11.92
N GLY A 274 -2.19 3.59 -12.49
CA GLY A 274 -2.52 2.80 -13.66
C GLY A 274 -3.74 1.91 -13.43
N TRP A 275 -3.86 1.28 -12.25
CA TRP A 275 -5.07 0.53 -11.88
C TRP A 275 -6.32 1.42 -11.86
N GLY A 276 -6.29 2.57 -11.18
CA GLY A 276 -7.43 3.49 -11.12
C GLY A 276 -7.83 4.05 -12.49
N VAL A 277 -6.86 4.46 -13.30
CA VAL A 277 -7.10 4.92 -14.68
C VAL A 277 -7.58 3.76 -15.56
N GLY A 278 -7.08 2.54 -15.33
CA GLY A 278 -7.47 1.34 -16.05
C GLY A 278 -8.94 1.01 -15.90
N GLN A 279 -9.47 1.10 -14.67
CA GLN A 279 -10.88 0.81 -14.39
C GLN A 279 -11.83 2.01 -14.55
N TYR A 280 -11.33 3.23 -14.76
CA TYR A 280 -12.19 4.41 -14.99
C TYR A 280 -13.25 4.12 -16.10
N PRO A 281 -14.48 4.64 -16.07
CA PRO A 281 -15.12 5.46 -15.05
C PRO A 281 -15.79 4.63 -13.94
N TRP A 282 -15.41 3.36 -13.75
CA TRP A 282 -16.06 2.47 -12.80
C TRP A 282 -15.61 2.71 -11.36
N MET A 283 -16.59 2.78 -10.46
CA MET A 283 -16.37 2.74 -9.02
C MET A 283 -16.35 1.27 -8.55
N LEU A 284 -17.33 0.49 -9.01
CA LEU A 284 -17.32 -0.98 -9.00
C LEU A 284 -17.35 -1.44 -10.45
N VAL A 285 -16.34 -2.21 -10.88
CA VAL A 285 -16.14 -2.57 -12.30
C VAL A 285 -17.35 -3.34 -12.82
N ASP A 286 -17.83 -2.91 -13.99
CA ASP A 286 -18.98 -3.47 -14.71
C ASP A 286 -20.34 -3.41 -13.97
N GLU A 287 -20.40 -2.70 -12.83
CA GLU A 287 -21.58 -2.66 -11.94
C GLU A 287 -22.09 -1.24 -11.72
N VAL A 288 -21.23 -0.31 -11.27
CA VAL A 288 -21.64 1.08 -11.04
C VAL A 288 -20.52 2.07 -11.37
N THR A 289 -20.86 3.09 -12.16
CA THR A 289 -19.92 4.16 -12.52
C THR A 289 -19.74 5.16 -11.39
N ILE A 290 -18.68 5.96 -11.43
CA ILE A 290 -18.46 7.07 -10.48
C ILE A 290 -19.62 8.06 -10.50
N ALA A 291 -20.23 8.28 -11.68
CA ALA A 291 -21.38 9.17 -11.84
C ALA A 291 -22.63 8.61 -11.15
N ASP A 292 -22.90 7.33 -11.36
CA ASP A 292 -24.10 6.68 -10.82
C ASP A 292 -23.98 6.38 -9.31
N ALA A 293 -22.76 6.16 -8.82
CA ALA A 293 -22.49 5.91 -7.40
C ALA A 293 -22.50 7.19 -6.54
N ALA A 294 -22.53 8.38 -7.17
CA ALA A 294 -22.37 9.66 -6.51
C ALA A 294 -23.54 9.99 -5.57
N GLY A 295 -23.21 10.45 -4.36
CA GLY A 295 -24.18 11.00 -3.42
C GLY A 295 -24.69 12.38 -3.80
N ALA A 296 -25.38 13.04 -2.86
CA ALA A 296 -25.93 14.37 -3.09
C ALA A 296 -24.83 15.41 -3.43
N PRO A 297 -25.06 16.33 -4.39
CA PRO A 297 -24.06 17.35 -4.79
C PRO A 297 -23.55 18.21 -3.62
N ALA A 298 -24.43 18.58 -2.68
CA ALA A 298 -24.04 19.36 -1.50
C ALA A 298 -23.01 18.61 -0.63
N THR A 299 -23.18 17.30 -0.47
CA THR A 299 -22.24 16.43 0.27
C THR A 299 -20.89 16.35 -0.43
N LEU A 300 -20.89 16.18 -1.75
CA LEU A 300 -19.66 16.13 -2.54
C LEU A 300 -18.89 17.47 -2.51
N GLN A 301 -19.60 18.61 -2.55
CA GLN A 301 -18.98 19.93 -2.37
C GLN A 301 -18.35 20.06 -0.98
N ALA A 302 -19.08 19.68 0.08
CA ALA A 302 -18.58 19.71 1.45
C ALA A 302 -17.33 18.82 1.61
N LEU A 303 -17.27 17.66 0.96
CA LEU A 303 -16.10 16.79 0.96
C LEU A 303 -14.88 17.44 0.31
N LEU A 304 -15.05 18.14 -0.82
CA LEU A 304 -13.95 18.86 -1.46
C LEU A 304 -13.43 20.02 -0.58
N VAL A 305 -14.34 20.79 0.02
CA VAL A 305 -13.97 21.86 0.95
C VAL A 305 -13.20 21.29 2.14
N THR A 306 -13.72 20.22 2.76
CA THR A 306 -13.09 19.55 3.90
C THR A 306 -11.72 18.97 3.53
N THR A 307 -11.61 18.35 2.35
CA THR A 307 -10.33 17.86 1.83
C THR A 307 -9.33 18.99 1.61
N GLY A 308 -9.77 20.12 1.04
CA GLY A 308 -8.94 21.32 0.88
C GLY A 308 -8.42 21.86 2.22
N LEU A 309 -9.30 21.96 3.22
CA LEU A 309 -8.93 22.36 4.58
C LEU A 309 -7.94 21.38 5.20
N ALA A 310 -8.17 20.07 5.05
CA ALA A 310 -7.25 19.05 5.56
C ALA A 310 -5.87 19.13 4.90
N ILE A 311 -5.79 19.41 3.59
CA ILE A 311 -4.51 19.64 2.90
C ILE A 311 -3.78 20.84 3.50
N VAL A 312 -4.48 21.95 3.77
CA VAL A 312 -3.85 23.15 4.33
C VAL A 312 -3.39 22.93 5.79
N LEU A 313 -4.17 22.21 6.59
CA LEU A 313 -3.90 22.06 8.02
C LEU A 313 -2.99 20.87 8.36
N VAL A 314 -3.20 19.72 7.72
CA VAL A 314 -2.56 18.45 8.07
C VAL A 314 -1.29 18.22 7.26
N LEU A 315 -1.29 18.54 5.96
CA LEU A 315 -0.16 18.26 5.07
C LEU A 315 1.15 18.95 5.52
N PRO A 316 1.15 20.22 5.98
CA PRO A 316 2.38 20.86 6.47
C PRO A 316 2.96 20.15 7.69
N ALA A 317 2.10 19.70 8.62
CA ALA A 317 2.53 18.95 9.80
C ALA A 317 3.13 17.59 9.41
N LEU A 318 2.53 16.88 8.45
CA LEU A 318 3.08 15.63 7.90
C LEU A 318 4.41 15.86 7.19
N VAL A 319 4.53 16.90 6.36
CA VAL A 319 5.78 17.26 5.69
C VAL A 319 6.87 17.59 6.71
N TYR A 320 6.53 18.30 7.78
CA TYR A 320 7.45 18.60 8.86
C TYR A 320 7.92 17.33 9.57
N LEU A 321 7.00 16.42 9.91
CA LEU A 321 7.31 15.10 10.48
C LEU A 321 8.26 14.28 9.58
N PHE A 322 7.96 14.20 8.28
CA PHE A 322 8.82 13.49 7.33
C PHE A 322 10.18 14.17 7.16
N ARG A 323 10.27 15.50 7.17
CA ARG A 323 11.57 16.19 7.14
C ARG A 323 12.40 15.88 8.39
N LEU A 324 11.78 15.91 9.56
CA LEU A 324 12.45 15.66 10.83
C LEU A 324 13.01 14.24 10.90
N THR A 325 12.17 13.25 10.62
CA THR A 325 12.53 11.81 10.66
C THR A 325 13.57 11.42 9.60
N GLN A 326 13.68 12.20 8.52
CA GLN A 326 14.66 11.98 7.45
C GLN A 326 15.95 12.78 7.65
N SER A 327 16.05 13.61 8.69
CA SER A 327 17.27 14.35 9.01
C SER A 327 18.39 13.42 9.52
N GLN A 328 19.65 13.83 9.33
CA GLN A 328 20.80 13.07 9.88
C GLN A 328 20.84 13.11 11.40
N GLU A 329 20.30 14.15 12.02
CA GLU A 329 20.26 14.29 13.49
C GLU A 329 19.37 13.21 14.09
N TRP A 330 18.22 12.91 13.47
CA TRP A 330 17.33 11.85 13.92
C TRP A 330 17.94 10.45 13.75
N THR A 331 18.71 10.22 12.68
CA THR A 331 19.23 8.87 12.37
C THR A 331 20.47 8.45 13.18
N ARG A 332 21.11 9.38 13.91
CA ARG A 332 22.34 9.12 14.68
C ARG A 332 22.10 8.83 16.16
N HIS A 333 20.91 9.11 16.67
CA HIS A 333 20.50 8.76 18.04
C HIS A 333 19.80 7.41 18.09
#